data_AF-A0A7C1G2P9-F1
#
_entry.id   AF-A0A7C1G2P9-F1
#
_cell.length_a   1.000
_cell.length_b   1.000
_cell.length_c   1.000
_cell.angle_alpha   90.00
_cell.angle_beta   90.00
_cell.angle_gamma   90.00
#
_symmetry.space_group_name_H-M   'P 1'
#
loop_
_entity.id
_entity.type
_entity.pdbx_description
1 polymer ?
#
loop_
_entity_poly.entity_id
_entity_poly.type
_entity_poly.pdbx_seq_one_letter_code
_entity_poly.pdbx_strand_id
1 'polypeptide(L)'
;PAAVLKVQGPLAAIANLLDAEYDSVVVQPVQIAPAGEFFALAATVEGLNSIRTIKPGVKPVPTLAIGRPALGTFGAGYPYVADVRAAAESLAADARLAEEAGAALLYMGHGSNYFPSGGIYLQFAAAMRELYPGVLTVIANLEGFPSVDDALVLLRESGTEKVILKPFLVAAGGHVRKDMVGPGSWKARLEREGFTVEPILSGLAEQDSFVRIFIDHAADAAADAGIVLR
;
A
#
# COMPACT_ATOMS: atom_id res chain seq x y z
N PRO A 1 -11.33 -20.96 0.21
CA PRO A 1 -12.71 -20.51 0.52
C PRO A 1 -13.53 -20.30 -0.76
N ALA A 2 -14.81 -20.67 -0.80
CA ALA A 2 -15.66 -20.55 -1.99
C ALA A 2 -15.78 -19.11 -2.52
N ALA A 3 -15.56 -18.10 -1.67
CA ALA A 3 -15.51 -16.69 -2.06
C ALA A 3 -14.34 -16.34 -3.02
N VAL A 4 -13.19 -17.04 -2.90
CA VAL A 4 -12.04 -16.83 -3.80
C VAL A 4 -12.34 -17.28 -5.22
N LEU A 5 -13.22 -18.28 -5.39
CA LEU A 5 -13.63 -18.80 -6.71
C LEU A 5 -14.49 -17.81 -7.50
N LYS A 6 -14.98 -16.74 -6.86
CA LYS A 6 -15.76 -15.66 -7.50
C LYS A 6 -14.96 -14.38 -7.72
N VAL A 7 -13.67 -14.36 -7.35
CA VAL A 7 -12.82 -13.18 -7.55
C VAL A 7 -12.50 -13.04 -9.02
N GLN A 8 -12.86 -11.90 -9.60
CA GLN A 8 -12.64 -11.58 -11.00
C GLN A 8 -11.36 -10.76 -11.15
N GLY A 9 -10.63 -11.01 -12.23
CA GLY A 9 -9.56 -10.11 -12.64
C GLY A 9 -10.11 -8.78 -13.18
N PRO A 10 -9.27 -7.73 -13.28
CA PRO A 10 -9.71 -6.40 -13.72
C PRO A 10 -10.46 -6.39 -15.05
N LEU A 11 -9.99 -7.14 -16.05
CA LEU A 11 -10.64 -7.20 -17.37
C LEU A 11 -12.07 -7.78 -17.29
N ALA A 12 -12.25 -8.85 -16.50
CA ALA A 12 -13.57 -9.45 -16.33
C ALA A 12 -14.52 -8.53 -15.58
N ALA A 13 -14.03 -7.83 -14.55
CA ALA A 13 -14.82 -6.84 -13.81
C ALA A 13 -15.24 -5.66 -14.71
N ILE A 14 -14.33 -5.12 -15.53
CA ILE A 14 -14.61 -4.04 -16.47
C ILE A 14 -15.63 -4.49 -17.53
N ALA A 15 -15.51 -5.71 -18.07
CA ALA A 15 -16.47 -6.25 -19.01
C ALA A 15 -17.88 -6.37 -18.41
N ASN A 16 -18.00 -6.82 -17.16
CA ASN A 16 -19.29 -6.89 -16.49
C ASN A 16 -19.91 -5.50 -16.23
N LEU A 17 -19.09 -4.49 -15.94
CA LEU A 17 -19.57 -3.12 -15.81
C LEU A 17 -20.02 -2.53 -17.15
N LEU A 18 -19.34 -2.88 -18.24
CA LEU A 18 -19.80 -2.54 -19.59
C LEU A 18 -21.15 -3.19 -19.91
N ASP A 19 -21.32 -4.48 -19.63
CA ASP A 19 -22.59 -5.20 -19.84
C ASP A 19 -23.72 -4.66 -18.96
N ALA A 20 -23.37 -4.07 -17.82
CA ALA A 20 -24.30 -3.36 -16.94
C ALA A 20 -24.53 -1.89 -17.34
N GLU A 21 -24.12 -1.50 -18.55
CA GLU A 21 -24.35 -0.18 -19.17
C GLU A 21 -23.70 1.00 -18.41
N TYR A 22 -22.58 0.76 -17.71
CA TYR A 22 -21.77 1.86 -17.18
C TYR A 22 -20.91 2.47 -18.28
N ASP A 23 -21.09 3.78 -18.54
CA ASP A 23 -20.30 4.52 -19.53
C ASP A 23 -18.94 5.00 -19.01
N SER A 24 -18.77 5.05 -17.68
CA SER A 24 -17.56 5.53 -17.01
C SER A 24 -17.31 4.76 -15.73
N VAL A 25 -16.06 4.38 -15.49
CA VAL A 25 -15.65 3.57 -14.33
C VAL A 25 -14.36 4.14 -13.75
N VAL A 26 -14.34 4.30 -12.42
CA VAL A 26 -13.13 4.64 -11.67
C VAL A 26 -12.55 3.35 -11.09
N VAL A 27 -11.29 3.08 -11.41
CA VAL A 27 -10.53 1.93 -10.93
C VAL A 27 -9.57 2.41 -9.84
N GLN A 28 -9.86 2.07 -8.59
CA GLN A 28 -8.96 2.40 -7.47
C GLN A 28 -8.07 1.20 -7.13
N PRO A 29 -6.75 1.26 -7.41
CA PRO A 29 -5.81 0.27 -6.88
C PRO A 29 -5.74 0.36 -5.36
N VAL A 30 -5.73 -0.79 -4.69
CA VAL A 30 -5.48 -0.85 -3.23
C VAL A 30 -4.01 -1.10 -2.90
N GLN A 31 -3.13 -1.15 -3.90
CA GLN A 31 -1.69 -1.31 -3.70
C GLN A 31 -1.11 -0.18 -2.85
N ILE A 32 -0.08 -0.50 -2.08
CA ILE A 32 0.60 0.46 -1.21
C ILE A 32 1.58 1.34 -1.99
N ALA A 33 2.42 0.72 -2.81
CA ALA A 33 3.43 1.40 -3.60
C ALA A 33 3.13 1.31 -5.11
N PRO A 34 3.58 2.30 -5.90
CA PRO A 34 3.54 2.22 -7.36
C PRO A 34 4.61 1.24 -7.84
N ALA A 35 4.26 -0.05 -7.87
CA ALA A 35 5.15 -1.13 -8.29
C ALA A 35 4.48 -2.00 -9.37
N GLY A 36 5.03 -3.19 -9.63
CA GLY A 36 4.65 -4.04 -10.77
C GLY A 36 3.15 -4.27 -10.94
N GLU A 37 2.43 -4.57 -9.85
CA GLU A 37 0.98 -4.81 -9.90
C GLU A 37 0.19 -3.55 -10.28
N PHE A 38 0.54 -2.40 -9.70
CA PHE A 38 -0.08 -1.13 -10.04
C PHE A 38 0.19 -0.76 -11.50
N PHE A 39 1.44 -0.88 -11.97
CA PHE A 39 1.77 -0.55 -13.36
C PHE A 39 1.13 -1.52 -14.36
N ALA A 40 0.99 -2.79 -14.02
CA ALA A 40 0.25 -3.75 -14.84
C ALA A 40 -1.23 -3.37 -14.97
N LEU A 41 -1.87 -2.97 -13.86
CA LEU A 41 -3.25 -2.48 -13.87
C LEU A 41 -3.38 -1.17 -14.66
N ALA A 42 -2.48 -0.21 -14.42
CA ALA A 42 -2.46 1.07 -15.13
C ALA A 42 -2.29 0.89 -16.64
N ALA A 43 -1.36 0.04 -17.08
CA ALA A 43 -1.16 -0.30 -18.49
C ALA A 43 -2.40 -0.97 -19.10
N THR A 44 -3.10 -1.81 -18.32
CA THR A 44 -4.37 -2.41 -18.76
C THR A 44 -5.44 -1.34 -18.99
N VAL A 45 -5.60 -0.41 -18.04
CA VAL A 45 -6.55 0.71 -18.13
C VAL A 45 -6.22 1.63 -19.31
N GLU A 46 -4.95 2.00 -19.46
CA GLU A 46 -4.47 2.83 -20.57
C GLU A 46 -4.70 2.14 -21.93
N GLY A 47 -4.39 0.84 -22.02
CA GLY A 47 -4.62 0.03 -23.21
C GLY A 47 -6.09 0.03 -23.64
N LEU A 48 -7.02 -0.17 -22.71
CA LEU A 48 -8.46 -0.11 -23.00
C LEU A 48 -8.89 1.31 -23.42
N ASN A 49 -8.44 2.35 -22.72
CA ASN A 49 -8.73 3.73 -23.07
C ASN A 49 -8.17 4.15 -24.45
N SER A 50 -7.14 3.47 -24.95
CA SER A 50 -6.52 3.73 -26.26
C SER A 50 -7.35 3.26 -27.44
N ILE A 51 -8.39 2.44 -27.23
CA ILE A 51 -9.23 1.90 -28.31
C ILE A 51 -9.97 3.04 -29.03
N ARG A 52 -9.99 2.97 -30.37
CA ARG A 52 -10.67 3.92 -31.27
C ARG A 52 -11.58 3.17 -32.23
N THR A 53 -12.67 3.80 -32.65
CA THR A 53 -13.59 3.25 -33.67
C THR A 53 -13.73 4.23 -34.84
N ILE A 54 -14.36 3.79 -35.93
CA ILE A 54 -14.61 4.61 -37.12
C ILE A 54 -15.54 5.79 -36.80
N LYS A 55 -16.48 5.61 -35.86
CA LYS A 55 -17.41 6.67 -35.46
C LYS A 55 -16.81 7.47 -34.30
N PRO A 56 -16.57 8.79 -34.47
CA PRO A 56 -16.08 9.64 -33.39
C PRO A 56 -17.00 9.57 -32.16
N GLY A 57 -16.39 9.47 -30.97
CA GLY A 57 -17.11 9.42 -29.70
C GLY A 57 -17.68 8.05 -29.31
N VAL A 58 -17.66 7.04 -30.20
CA VAL A 58 -18.10 5.68 -29.85
C VAL A 58 -16.89 4.84 -29.43
N LYS A 59 -16.91 4.31 -28.20
CA LYS A 59 -15.90 3.37 -27.69
C LYS A 59 -16.57 2.04 -27.32
N PRO A 60 -15.90 0.89 -27.55
CA PRO A 60 -16.41 -0.43 -27.15
C PRO A 60 -16.09 -0.76 -25.69
N VAL A 61 -15.64 0.22 -24.90
CA VAL A 61 -15.28 0.11 -23.50
C VAL A 61 -15.70 1.40 -22.78
N PRO A 62 -16.01 1.34 -21.47
CA PRO A 62 -16.28 2.53 -20.69
C PRO A 62 -15.06 3.46 -20.69
N THR A 63 -15.30 4.74 -20.41
CA THR A 63 -14.20 5.64 -20.04
C THR A 63 -13.67 5.21 -18.68
N LEU A 64 -12.39 4.84 -18.64
CA LEU A 64 -11.76 4.39 -17.41
C LEU A 64 -10.90 5.51 -16.81
N ALA A 65 -11.05 5.76 -15.52
CA ALA A 65 -10.10 6.51 -14.73
C ALA A 65 -9.38 5.55 -13.76
N ILE A 66 -8.13 5.86 -13.40
CA ILE A 66 -7.39 5.07 -12.43
C ILE A 66 -6.83 5.97 -11.33
N GLY A 67 -7.05 5.58 -10.08
CA GLY A 67 -6.48 6.24 -8.92
C GLY A 67 -5.02 5.87 -8.66
N ARG A 68 -4.37 6.66 -7.81
CA ARG A 68 -3.00 6.41 -7.36
C ARG A 68 -3.00 5.31 -6.28
N PRO A 69 -1.89 4.55 -6.09
CA PRO A 69 -1.74 3.68 -4.92
C PRO A 69 -1.52 4.52 -3.65
N ALA A 70 -1.54 3.91 -2.47
CA ALA A 70 -1.58 4.63 -1.18
C ALA A 70 -0.45 5.66 -1.00
N LEU A 71 0.77 5.33 -1.43
CA LEU A 71 1.94 6.22 -1.34
C LEU A 71 2.10 7.13 -2.58
N GLY A 72 1.08 7.22 -3.43
CA GLY A 72 1.08 8.02 -4.64
C GLY A 72 1.84 7.38 -5.81
N THR A 73 1.99 8.14 -6.89
CA THR A 73 2.80 7.77 -8.06
C THR A 73 3.43 9.02 -8.66
N PHE A 74 4.43 8.85 -9.53
CA PHE A 74 5.00 9.97 -10.25
C PHE A 74 3.94 10.59 -11.19
N GLY A 75 3.97 11.92 -11.34
CA GLY A 75 3.04 12.65 -12.18
C GLY A 75 3.10 14.16 -11.94
N ALA A 76 2.43 14.93 -12.81
CA ALA A 76 2.37 16.38 -12.71
C ALA A 76 1.18 16.90 -11.88
N GLY A 77 0.12 16.10 -11.73
CA GLY A 77 -1.11 16.52 -11.05
C GLY A 77 -1.01 16.52 -9.53
N TYR A 78 -0.43 15.47 -8.96
CA TYR A 78 -0.39 15.24 -7.51
C TYR A 78 1.05 14.87 -7.09
N PRO A 79 1.73 15.70 -6.29
CA PRO A 79 3.05 15.36 -5.78
C PRO A 79 2.98 14.15 -4.85
N TYR A 80 3.63 13.05 -5.21
CA TYR A 80 3.62 11.81 -4.43
C TYR A 80 4.09 11.99 -2.97
N VAL A 81 4.91 13.01 -2.69
CA VAL A 81 5.36 13.35 -1.34
C VAL A 81 4.21 13.72 -0.41
N ALA A 82 3.11 14.29 -0.94
CA ALA A 82 1.91 14.59 -0.18
C ALA A 82 1.16 13.31 0.19
N ASP A 83 1.06 12.36 -0.74
CA ASP A 83 0.45 11.04 -0.49
C ASP A 83 1.24 10.25 0.56
N VAL A 84 2.59 10.27 0.48
CA VAL A 84 3.45 9.66 1.52
C VAL A 84 3.23 10.29 2.89
N ARG A 85 3.11 11.63 2.96
CA ARG A 85 2.83 12.33 4.21
C ARG A 85 1.45 11.98 4.76
N ALA A 86 0.43 11.97 3.91
CA ALA A 86 -0.94 11.58 4.28
C ALA A 86 -0.98 10.15 4.83
N ALA A 87 -0.23 9.22 4.24
CA ALA A 87 -0.08 7.86 4.76
C ALA A 87 0.55 7.85 6.16
N ALA A 88 1.59 8.64 6.41
CA ALA A 88 2.22 8.72 7.72
C ALA A 88 1.31 9.38 8.78
N GLU A 89 0.58 10.44 8.42
CA GLU A 89 -0.43 11.08 9.28
C GLU A 89 -1.57 10.11 9.63
N SER A 90 -1.99 9.28 8.67
CA SER A 90 -3.07 8.30 8.89
C SER A 90 -2.73 7.22 9.91
N LEU A 91 -1.44 7.02 10.21
CA LEU A 91 -0.91 6.00 11.12
C LEU A 91 -0.44 6.58 12.47
N ALA A 92 -0.93 7.76 12.85
CA ALA A 92 -0.65 8.38 14.16
C ALA A 92 -0.93 7.45 15.35
N ALA A 93 -1.95 6.59 15.24
CA ALA A 93 -2.31 5.65 16.30
C ALA A 93 -1.22 4.59 16.54
N ASP A 94 -0.56 4.14 15.48
CA ASP A 94 0.53 3.16 15.57
C ASP A 94 1.77 3.79 16.22
N ALA A 95 2.07 5.05 15.88
CA ALA A 95 3.13 5.79 16.53
C ALA A 95 2.86 5.98 18.03
N ARG A 96 1.65 6.44 18.41
CA ARG A 96 1.28 6.58 19.83
C ARG A 96 1.41 5.27 20.60
N LEU A 97 0.95 4.16 20.00
CA LEU A 97 1.06 2.85 20.62
C LEU A 97 2.52 2.45 20.88
N ALA A 98 3.41 2.69 19.92
CA ALA A 98 4.84 2.42 20.08
C ALA A 98 5.50 3.34 21.13
N GLU A 99 5.11 4.62 21.16
CA GLU A 99 5.57 5.59 22.17
C GLU A 99 5.17 5.16 23.58
N GLU A 100 3.90 4.80 23.79
CA GLU A 100 3.37 4.34 25.08
C GLU A 100 4.04 3.04 25.56
N ALA A 101 4.40 2.15 24.62
CA ALA A 101 5.11 0.91 24.93
C ALA A 101 6.63 1.11 25.18
N GLY A 102 7.18 2.28 24.86
CA GLY A 102 8.62 2.53 24.82
C GLY A 102 9.32 1.59 23.83
N ALA A 103 8.72 1.41 22.64
CA ALA A 103 9.15 0.46 21.63
C ALA A 103 9.44 1.16 20.30
N ALA A 104 10.33 0.55 19.50
CA ALA A 104 10.44 0.90 18.09
C ALA A 104 9.24 0.33 17.31
N LEU A 105 8.83 1.03 16.27
CA LEU A 105 7.77 0.59 15.36
C LEU A 105 8.39 0.03 14.09
N LEU A 106 8.28 -1.28 13.87
CA LEU A 106 8.75 -1.95 12.66
C LEU A 106 7.57 -2.34 11.77
N TYR A 107 7.53 -1.75 10.58
CA TYR A 107 6.59 -2.10 9.53
C TYR A 107 7.15 -3.18 8.58
N MET A 108 6.34 -4.18 8.28
CA MET A 108 6.59 -5.20 7.25
C MET A 108 5.82 -4.87 5.97
N GLY A 109 6.48 -4.24 5.02
CA GLY A 109 5.99 -4.04 3.66
C GLY A 109 6.16 -5.28 2.79
N HIS A 110 5.49 -5.29 1.64
CA HIS A 110 5.69 -6.35 0.65
C HIS A 110 7.00 -6.16 -0.10
N GLY A 111 7.22 -4.96 -0.64
CA GLY A 111 8.30 -4.65 -1.57
C GLY A 111 8.21 -5.43 -2.88
N SER A 112 9.32 -5.49 -3.60
CA SER A 112 9.43 -6.21 -4.87
C SER A 112 10.88 -6.57 -5.16
N ASN A 113 11.11 -7.78 -5.65
CA ASN A 113 12.43 -8.20 -6.14
C ASN A 113 12.79 -7.62 -7.52
N TYR A 114 11.78 -7.14 -8.26
CA TYR A 114 11.94 -6.73 -9.66
C TYR A 114 11.76 -5.23 -9.86
N PHE A 115 10.90 -4.60 -9.07
CA PHE A 115 10.65 -3.16 -9.16
C PHE A 115 11.30 -2.44 -7.97
N PRO A 116 12.09 -1.37 -8.19
CA PRO A 116 12.83 -0.67 -7.14
C PRO A 116 11.92 0.23 -6.28
N SER A 117 10.99 -0.39 -5.56
CA SER A 117 10.01 0.30 -4.69
C SER A 117 10.56 0.70 -3.33
N GLY A 118 11.74 0.21 -2.93
CA GLY A 118 12.31 0.45 -1.60
C GLY A 118 12.43 1.91 -1.17
N GLY A 119 12.73 2.81 -2.11
CA GLY A 119 12.87 4.24 -1.84
C GLY A 119 11.60 4.87 -1.25
N ILE A 120 10.41 4.49 -1.73
CA ILE A 120 9.16 5.06 -1.26
C ILE A 120 8.80 4.59 0.16
N TYR A 121 9.16 3.33 0.49
CA TYR A 121 9.01 2.81 1.86
C TYR A 121 9.95 3.54 2.82
N LEU A 122 11.23 3.72 2.45
CA LEU A 122 12.17 4.48 3.28
C LEU A 122 11.71 5.93 3.48
N GLN A 123 11.16 6.56 2.44
CA GLN A 123 10.61 7.91 2.54
C GLN A 123 9.40 7.95 3.48
N PHE A 124 8.52 6.96 3.43
CA PHE A 124 7.42 6.82 4.40
C PHE A 124 7.95 6.70 5.84
N ALA A 125 8.93 5.83 6.09
CA ALA A 125 9.52 5.70 7.43
C ALA A 125 10.21 7.01 7.89
N ALA A 126 10.81 7.76 6.98
CA ALA A 126 11.34 9.09 7.27
C ALA A 126 10.24 10.09 7.66
N ALA A 127 9.14 10.12 6.91
CA ALA A 127 7.99 10.97 7.23
C ALA A 127 7.37 10.62 8.60
N MET A 128 7.27 9.33 8.93
CA MET A 128 6.85 8.88 10.26
C MET A 128 7.78 9.42 11.37
N ARG A 129 9.10 9.35 11.18
CA ARG A 129 10.07 9.88 12.17
C ARG A 129 10.06 11.40 12.27
N GLU A 130 9.74 12.11 11.18
CA GLU A 130 9.56 13.56 11.20
C GLU A 130 8.31 13.96 12.00
N LEU A 131 7.19 13.26 11.77
CA LEU A 131 5.92 13.52 12.44
C LEU A 131 5.90 13.06 13.90
N TYR A 132 6.58 11.96 14.20
CA TYR A 132 6.59 11.29 15.51
C TYR A 132 8.02 11.02 15.98
N PRO A 133 8.80 12.07 16.33
CA PRO A 133 10.22 11.92 16.65
C PRO A 133 10.50 11.14 17.93
N GLY A 134 9.50 10.94 18.80
CA GLY A 134 9.58 10.09 19.99
C GLY A 134 9.63 8.59 19.68
N VAL A 135 9.35 8.19 18.44
CA VAL A 135 9.30 6.78 18.02
C VAL A 135 10.28 6.52 16.89
N LEU A 136 11.17 5.56 17.10
CA LEU A 136 11.94 4.99 16.00
C LEU A 136 11.03 4.16 15.10
N THR A 137 10.58 4.76 14.00
CA THR A 137 9.86 4.03 12.95
C THR A 137 10.86 3.47 11.93
N VAL A 138 10.78 2.16 11.69
CA VAL A 138 11.57 1.41 10.71
C VAL A 138 10.61 0.69 9.77
N ILE A 139 11.02 0.50 8.52
CA ILE A 139 10.29 -0.33 7.57
C ILE A 139 11.26 -1.26 6.86
N ALA A 140 10.83 -2.50 6.68
CA ALA A 140 11.47 -3.49 5.84
C ALA A 140 10.43 -4.13 4.93
N ASN A 141 10.90 -4.78 3.87
CA ASN A 141 10.11 -5.45 2.87
C ASN A 141 10.38 -6.96 2.88
N LEU A 142 9.34 -7.74 2.58
CA LEU A 142 9.47 -9.18 2.34
C LEU A 142 10.35 -9.46 1.11
N GLU A 143 10.22 -8.63 0.09
CA GLU A 143 10.94 -8.73 -1.17
C GLU A 143 11.73 -7.46 -1.47
N GLY A 144 12.97 -7.65 -1.91
CA GLY A 144 13.87 -6.55 -2.24
C GLY A 144 14.36 -5.77 -1.02
N PHE A 145 14.40 -4.45 -1.17
CA PHE A 145 15.05 -3.52 -0.24
C PHE A 145 14.03 -2.51 0.32
N PRO A 146 14.19 -1.98 1.55
CA PRO A 146 15.06 -2.51 2.61
C PRO A 146 14.60 -3.88 3.09
N SER A 147 15.52 -4.76 3.47
CA SER A 147 15.23 -6.09 4.02
C SER A 147 15.10 -6.05 5.54
N VAL A 148 14.64 -7.15 6.13
CA VAL A 148 14.61 -7.27 7.60
C VAL A 148 16.01 -7.28 8.23
N ASP A 149 17.05 -7.67 7.49
CA ASP A 149 18.43 -7.56 7.97
C ASP A 149 18.88 -6.09 8.07
N ASP A 150 18.45 -5.25 7.13
CA ASP A 150 18.67 -3.80 7.20
C ASP A 150 17.93 -3.18 8.40
N ALA A 151 16.70 -3.63 8.66
CA ALA A 151 15.95 -3.20 9.85
C ALA A 151 16.63 -3.63 11.16
N LEU A 152 17.22 -4.84 11.22
CA LEU A 152 17.95 -5.31 12.40
C LEU A 152 19.16 -4.44 12.72
N VAL A 153 19.89 -3.96 11.70
CA VAL A 153 21.01 -3.02 11.90
C VAL A 153 20.50 -1.74 12.57
N LEU A 154 19.46 -1.11 12.00
CA LEU A 154 18.90 0.12 12.54
C LEU A 154 18.36 -0.04 13.97
N LEU A 155 17.68 -1.17 14.24
CA LEU A 155 17.16 -1.47 15.57
C LEU A 155 18.29 -1.62 16.60
N ARG A 156 19.36 -2.35 16.26
CA ARG A 156 20.53 -2.50 17.15
C ARG A 156 21.23 -1.17 17.41
N GLU A 157 21.45 -0.37 16.38
CA GLU A 157 22.11 0.93 16.49
C GLU A 157 21.32 1.93 17.35
N SER A 158 20.00 1.79 17.39
CA SER A 158 19.15 2.65 18.22
C SER A 158 19.20 2.34 19.72
N GLY A 159 19.64 1.14 20.10
CA GLY A 159 19.61 0.67 21.48
C GLY A 159 18.21 0.32 22.01
N THR A 160 17.19 0.22 21.15
CA THR A 160 15.85 -0.26 21.57
C THR A 160 15.89 -1.73 21.97
N GLU A 161 15.12 -2.11 22.99
CA GLU A 161 14.95 -3.51 23.40
C GLU A 161 13.58 -4.07 22.99
N LYS A 162 12.62 -3.19 22.66
CA LYS A 162 11.24 -3.54 22.34
C LYS A 162 10.88 -3.12 20.91
N VAL A 163 10.14 -3.99 20.23
CA VAL A 163 9.68 -3.77 18.86
C VAL A 163 8.20 -4.11 18.76
N ILE A 164 7.40 -3.14 18.33
CA ILE A 164 6.06 -3.39 17.81
C ILE A 164 6.19 -3.73 16.32
N LEU A 165 5.79 -4.94 15.95
CA LEU A 165 5.86 -5.44 14.58
C LEU A 165 4.47 -5.40 13.93
N LYS A 166 4.30 -4.55 12.91
CA LYS A 166 3.03 -4.39 12.19
C LYS A 166 3.17 -4.68 10.70
N PRO A 167 2.14 -5.23 10.05
CA PRO A 167 2.13 -5.32 8.59
C PRO A 167 1.86 -3.93 7.99
N PHE A 168 2.65 -3.57 6.99
CA PHE A 168 2.37 -2.45 6.09
C PHE A 168 1.82 -3.00 4.78
N LEU A 169 0.72 -3.73 4.93
CA LEU A 169 -0.01 -4.44 3.89
C LEU A 169 -1.50 -4.10 4.06
N VAL A 170 -2.24 -4.06 2.96
CA VAL A 170 -3.68 -3.77 2.97
C VAL A 170 -4.43 -4.73 3.89
N ALA A 171 -4.12 -6.01 3.82
CA ALA A 171 -4.74 -7.06 4.63
C ALA A 171 -3.69 -7.93 5.32
N ALA A 172 -4.00 -8.38 6.54
CA ALA A 172 -3.17 -9.31 7.31
C ALA A 172 -3.33 -10.77 6.82
N GLY A 173 -2.91 -11.02 5.57
CA GLY A 173 -3.11 -12.28 4.86
C GLY A 173 -2.07 -13.37 5.14
N GLY A 174 -1.85 -14.24 4.14
CA GLY A 174 -0.93 -15.40 4.24
C GLY A 174 0.49 -15.01 4.63
N HIS A 175 1.00 -13.89 4.08
CA HIS A 175 2.32 -13.36 4.42
C HIS A 175 2.47 -13.01 5.90
N VAL A 176 1.44 -12.40 6.51
CA VAL A 176 1.48 -12.07 7.93
C VAL A 176 1.59 -13.35 8.77
N ARG A 177 0.76 -14.36 8.47
CA ARG A 177 0.73 -15.61 9.24
C ARG A 177 2.02 -16.43 9.07
N LYS A 178 2.61 -16.43 7.88
CA LYS A 178 3.80 -17.23 7.56
C LYS A 178 5.08 -16.47 7.88
N ASP A 179 5.25 -15.31 7.29
CA ASP A 179 6.52 -14.60 7.22
C ASP A 179 6.72 -13.63 8.40
N MET A 180 5.63 -13.08 8.97
CA MET A 180 5.72 -12.15 10.11
C MET A 180 5.71 -12.84 11.48
N VAL A 181 4.85 -13.83 11.68
CA VAL A 181 4.70 -14.54 12.98
C VAL A 181 4.83 -16.07 12.94
N GLY A 182 4.98 -16.67 11.76
CA GLY A 182 5.13 -18.13 11.62
C GLY A 182 6.51 -18.66 12.07
N PRO A 183 6.77 -19.97 11.88
CA PRO A 183 8.08 -20.54 12.14
C PRO A 183 9.17 -19.92 11.25
N GLY A 184 10.28 -19.47 11.85
CA GLY A 184 11.36 -18.78 11.11
C GLY A 184 11.02 -17.37 10.64
N SER A 185 9.89 -16.82 11.09
CA SER A 185 9.40 -15.49 10.74
C SER A 185 10.26 -14.34 11.24
N TRP A 186 9.88 -13.13 10.85
CA TRP A 186 10.47 -11.88 11.33
C TRP A 186 10.45 -11.78 12.86
N LYS A 187 9.32 -12.12 13.50
CA LYS A 187 9.24 -12.20 14.97
C LYS A 187 10.31 -13.12 15.54
N ALA A 188 10.42 -14.35 15.04
CA ALA A 188 11.41 -15.33 15.53
C ALA A 188 12.86 -14.92 15.22
N ARG A 189 13.09 -14.12 14.17
CA ARG A 189 14.40 -13.53 13.88
C ARG A 189 14.75 -12.44 14.89
N LEU A 190 13.84 -11.48 15.09
CA LEU A 190 14.01 -10.39 16.05
C LEU A 190 14.21 -10.91 17.49
N GLU A 191 13.42 -11.89 17.93
CA GLU A 191 13.57 -12.48 19.28
C GLU A 191 14.91 -13.18 19.48
N ARG A 192 15.46 -13.82 18.44
CA ARG A 192 16.83 -14.40 18.50
C ARG A 192 17.92 -13.36 18.63
N GLU A 193 17.65 -12.14 18.19
CA GLU A 193 18.56 -10.99 18.31
C GLU A 193 18.39 -10.24 19.64
N GLY A 194 17.54 -10.74 20.55
CA GLY A 194 17.37 -10.21 21.90
C GLY A 194 16.24 -9.19 22.05
N PHE A 195 15.49 -8.89 20.99
CA PHE A 195 14.36 -7.96 21.07
C PHE A 195 13.13 -8.64 21.70
N THR A 196 12.40 -7.90 22.53
CA THR A 196 11.02 -8.25 22.90
C THR A 196 10.08 -7.78 21.80
N VAL A 197 9.37 -8.71 21.16
CA VAL A 197 8.57 -8.41 19.95
C VAL A 197 7.08 -8.58 20.20
N GLU A 198 6.32 -7.51 20.00
CA GLU A 198 4.86 -7.52 20.05
C GLU A 198 4.29 -7.41 18.63
N PRO A 199 3.78 -8.52 18.04
CA PRO A 199 3.16 -8.48 16.72
C PRO A 199 1.70 -8.00 16.79
N ILE A 200 1.33 -7.04 15.94
CA ILE A 200 -0.08 -6.63 15.77
C ILE A 200 -0.55 -7.03 14.38
N LEU A 201 -1.46 -7.99 14.32
CA LEU A 201 -1.88 -8.66 13.09
C LEU A 201 -3.07 -7.96 12.41
N SER A 202 -3.03 -6.63 12.32
CA SER A 202 -4.08 -5.81 11.72
C SER A 202 -3.56 -5.14 10.46
N GLY A 203 -4.26 -5.33 9.35
CA GLY A 203 -3.91 -4.73 8.05
C GLY A 203 -4.29 -3.25 7.98
N LEU A 204 -3.74 -2.55 7.00
CA LEU A 204 -4.00 -1.12 6.80
C LEU A 204 -5.47 -0.81 6.45
N ALA A 205 -6.18 -1.73 5.80
CA ALA A 205 -7.60 -1.56 5.48
C ALA A 205 -8.54 -1.65 6.70
N GLU A 206 -8.02 -2.02 7.87
CA GLU A 206 -8.78 -2.00 9.13
C GLU A 206 -8.73 -0.62 9.82
N GLN A 207 -7.96 0.33 9.26
CA GLN A 207 -7.86 1.69 9.75
C GLN A 207 -8.60 2.66 8.82
N ASP A 208 -9.73 3.21 9.29
CA ASP A 208 -10.55 4.15 8.51
C ASP A 208 -9.75 5.36 7.99
N SER A 209 -8.80 5.85 8.79
CA SER A 209 -7.88 6.93 8.41
C SER A 209 -7.02 6.56 7.19
N PHE A 210 -6.57 5.32 7.10
CA PHE A 210 -5.78 4.84 5.96
C PHE A 210 -6.66 4.55 4.76
N VAL A 211 -7.84 3.97 4.97
CA VAL A 211 -8.83 3.73 3.89
C VAL A 211 -9.24 5.02 3.21
N ARG A 212 -9.31 6.13 3.95
CA ARG A 212 -9.62 7.45 3.39
C ARG A 212 -8.70 7.87 2.24
N ILE A 213 -7.43 7.48 2.28
CA ILE A 213 -6.46 7.76 1.20
C ILE A 213 -6.93 7.18 -0.13
N PHE A 214 -7.39 5.93 -0.13
CA PHE A 214 -7.91 5.29 -1.35
C PHE A 214 -9.21 5.94 -1.84
N ILE A 215 -10.06 6.41 -0.92
CA ILE A 215 -11.28 7.14 -1.27
C ILE A 215 -10.93 8.47 -1.95
N ASP A 216 -9.98 9.21 -1.41
CA ASP A 216 -9.53 10.48 -1.97
C ASP A 216 -8.83 10.29 -3.31
N HIS A 217 -8.00 9.26 -3.46
CA HIS A 217 -7.37 8.93 -4.76
C HIS A 217 -8.38 8.51 -5.83
N ALA A 218 -9.47 7.85 -5.45
CA ALA A 218 -10.55 7.53 -6.37
C ALA A 218 -11.33 8.79 -6.78
N ALA A 219 -11.57 9.70 -5.84
CA ALA A 219 -12.21 10.99 -6.11
C ALA A 219 -11.36 11.88 -7.02
N ASP A 220 -10.05 11.95 -6.80
CA ASP A 220 -9.10 12.65 -7.65
C ASP A 220 -9.15 12.10 -9.08
N ALA A 221 -9.07 10.77 -9.24
CA ALA A 221 -9.15 10.14 -10.56
C ALA A 221 -10.47 10.42 -11.27
N ALA A 222 -11.59 10.43 -10.53
CA ALA A 222 -12.88 10.79 -11.07
C ALA A 222 -12.89 12.25 -11.58
N ALA A 223 -12.41 13.18 -10.75
CA ALA A 223 -12.35 14.60 -11.07
C ALA A 223 -11.46 14.87 -12.30
N ASP A 224 -10.27 14.29 -12.35
CA ASP A 224 -9.33 14.41 -13.48
C ASP A 224 -9.94 13.91 -14.80
N ALA A 225 -10.77 12.88 -14.73
CA ALA A 225 -11.45 12.29 -15.89
C ALA A 225 -12.82 12.95 -16.20
N GLY A 226 -13.26 13.93 -15.41
CA GLY A 226 -14.59 14.55 -15.56
C GLY A 226 -15.76 13.62 -15.23
N ILE A 227 -15.52 12.57 -14.42
CA ILE A 227 -16.52 11.60 -13.98
C ILE A 227 -17.19 12.11 -12.70
N VAL A 228 -18.52 12.20 -12.71
CA VAL A 228 -19.31 12.52 -11.50
C VAL A 228 -19.60 11.22 -10.74
N LEU A 229 -19.01 11.08 -9.56
CA LEU A 229 -19.34 9.99 -8.62
C LEU A 229 -20.78 10.18 -8.13
N ARG A 230 -21.58 9.11 -8.16
CA ARG A 230 -22.99 9.07 -7.73
C ARG A 230 -23.15 8.17 -6.53
#